data_AF-A0A974WYP4-F1
#
_entry.id   AF-A0A974WYP4-F1
#
_cell.length_a   1.000
_cell.length_b   1.000
_cell.length_c   1.000
_cell.angle_alpha   90.00
_cell.angle_beta   90.00
_cell.angle_gamma   90.00
#
_symmetry.space_group_name_H-M   'P 1'
#
loop_
_entity.id
_entity.type
_entity.pdbx_description
1 polymer ?
#
loop_
_entity_poly.entity_id
_entity_poly.type
_entity_poly.pdbx_seq_one_letter_code
_entity_poly.pdbx_strand_id
1 'polypeptide(L)'
;MSFFKKAAVPPIEVKLVNEVKSCRTCKWFWGGIPPYGPYPAYSWTERYPAEVLRHLPQQTGPMEPVKWMQAVSSGFNLIDPAIMHGCRKAPIMTMGINPNLTSYFPSSSGARWAYPHFNEDEQYAYHYRHQTIFQESLDPAFLLPHIVEGTEIKAAKDGWIISTARSADHRWLLLTVQYIHEPEPTAIELAWTPDARYVVLKDKSSKKEDKPDFKRGEVIAGVLKPVSGINIDIFENCTSYYQRFINVLELFKNMCRDELADSELTIGEDVSQHDLIACASPGWSSTYDIPTERITENCVNIHGYAVSQVIQSRPELLVIVGRSSVNMFGEIFGPYLDLDWQGKDIFQLLKETTEREKYLEIKYRDYHLKTRIITCPHFSYWQNFVPHSRFSADAWQVFKNEFSSDTEILESENRVQPPGYNDVIAVRIDGQDDEIRHRISVQGWNIIMAYHFIPFEMMAKVLAEMFRKGQLNYDRSSRHLSRAHGACRFCCNDLWQFPEKCPYQKELIRYPKIFEKVAKKVLDSCRKTK
;
A
#
# COMPACT_ATOMS: atom_id res chain seq x y z
N MET A 1 32.78 -41.17 7.78
CA MET A 1 31.50 -40.81 8.44
C MET A 1 31.07 -39.46 7.89
N SER A 2 30.16 -39.47 6.91
CA SER A 2 29.53 -38.24 6.39
C SER A 2 28.49 -37.79 7.41
N PHE A 3 28.77 -36.68 8.12
CA PHE A 3 27.76 -36.00 8.90
C PHE A 3 26.77 -35.37 7.92
N PHE A 4 25.66 -36.07 7.67
CA PHE A 4 24.48 -35.43 7.10
C PHE A 4 24.06 -34.32 8.07
N LYS A 5 24.42 -33.07 7.77
CA LYS A 5 23.82 -31.90 8.42
C LYS A 5 22.33 -32.03 8.19
N LYS A 6 21.60 -32.36 9.26
CA LYS A 6 20.14 -32.36 9.27
C LYS A 6 19.72 -30.96 8.82
N ALA A 7 18.96 -30.86 7.72
CA ALA A 7 18.50 -29.59 7.20
C ALA A 7 17.81 -28.81 8.35
N ALA A 8 18.24 -27.57 8.58
CA ALA A 8 17.68 -26.75 9.64
C ALA A 8 16.18 -26.57 9.39
N VAL A 9 15.36 -26.75 10.42
CA VAL A 9 13.93 -26.49 10.31
C VAL A 9 13.74 -24.98 10.37
N PRO A 10 13.16 -24.34 9.33
CA PRO A 10 13.00 -22.89 9.33
C PRO A 10 12.14 -22.44 10.52
N PRO A 11 12.44 -21.26 11.12
CA PRO A 11 11.49 -20.59 12.01
C PRO A 11 10.14 -20.41 11.33
N ILE A 12 9.07 -20.35 12.13
CA ILE A 12 7.70 -20.32 11.60
C ILE A 12 7.43 -19.10 10.69
N GLU A 13 8.06 -17.96 10.97
CA GLU A 13 8.00 -16.76 10.14
C GLU A 13 8.64 -17.01 8.77
N VAL A 14 9.80 -17.66 8.76
CA VAL A 14 10.51 -18.00 7.52
C VAL A 14 9.73 -19.06 6.72
N LYS A 15 9.12 -20.02 7.41
CA LYS A 15 8.23 -21.00 6.77
C LYS A 15 7.07 -20.30 6.06
N LEU A 16 6.37 -19.37 6.73
CA LEU A 16 5.27 -18.62 6.13
C LEU A 16 5.74 -17.83 4.90
N VAL A 17 6.90 -17.19 4.98
CA VAL A 17 7.51 -16.46 3.86
C VAL A 17 7.71 -17.39 2.67
N ASN A 18 8.32 -18.56 2.88
CA ASN A 18 8.59 -19.53 1.82
C ASN A 18 7.30 -20.08 1.21
N GLU A 19 6.27 -20.37 2.02
CA GLU A 19 4.96 -20.80 1.54
C GLU A 19 4.31 -19.73 0.63
N VAL A 20 4.39 -18.46 1.02
CA VAL A 20 3.81 -17.37 0.23
C VAL A 20 4.60 -17.11 -1.05
N LYS A 21 5.94 -17.01 -0.96
CA LYS A 21 6.82 -16.80 -2.13
C LYS A 21 6.69 -17.91 -3.16
N SER A 22 6.51 -19.16 -2.73
CA SER A 22 6.39 -20.31 -3.63
C SER A 22 4.96 -20.54 -4.15
N CYS A 23 3.97 -19.80 -3.64
CA CYS A 23 2.59 -19.96 -4.05
C CYS A 23 2.38 -19.54 -5.51
N ARG A 24 1.87 -20.46 -6.33
CA ARG A 24 1.54 -20.21 -7.76
C ARG A 24 0.10 -20.58 -8.11
N THR A 25 -0.78 -20.71 -7.12
CA THR A 25 -2.15 -21.24 -7.28
C THR A 25 -3.04 -20.33 -8.13
N CYS A 26 -2.84 -19.02 -8.07
CA CYS A 26 -3.61 -18.05 -8.85
C CYS A 26 -3.01 -17.86 -10.25
N LYS A 27 -3.44 -18.67 -11.22
CA LYS A 27 -3.00 -18.57 -12.64
C LYS A 27 -3.16 -17.18 -13.24
N TRP A 28 -4.09 -16.36 -12.73
CA TRP A 28 -4.24 -14.97 -13.17
C TRP A 28 -2.97 -14.13 -12.95
N PHE A 29 -2.18 -14.39 -11.90
CA PHE A 29 -0.90 -13.69 -11.68
C PHE A 29 0.29 -14.36 -12.37
N TRP A 30 0.24 -15.70 -12.52
CA TRP A 30 1.42 -16.51 -12.87
C TRP A 30 1.34 -17.23 -14.23
N GLY A 31 0.18 -17.17 -14.90
CA GLY A 31 -0.08 -17.88 -16.16
C GLY A 31 0.49 -17.18 -17.40
N GLY A 32 0.29 -17.78 -18.57
CA GLY A 32 0.84 -17.29 -19.85
C GLY A 32 -0.02 -16.26 -20.60
N ILE A 33 -1.24 -15.96 -20.13
CA ILE A 33 -2.09 -14.89 -20.68
C ILE A 33 -2.76 -14.02 -19.59
N PRO A 34 -2.03 -13.46 -18.63
CA PRO A 34 -2.40 -12.19 -18.02
C PRO A 34 -1.75 -11.05 -18.83
N PRO A 35 -2.40 -9.90 -19.03
CA PRO A 35 -1.77 -8.76 -19.72
C PRO A 35 -0.65 -8.07 -18.91
N TYR A 36 -0.25 -8.61 -17.75
CA TYR A 36 0.60 -7.95 -16.76
C TYR A 36 1.94 -8.66 -16.54
N GLY A 37 2.99 -7.88 -16.37
CA GLY A 37 4.36 -8.40 -16.20
C GLY A 37 4.82 -9.21 -17.41
N PRO A 38 6.01 -9.81 -17.40
CA PRO A 38 7.07 -9.56 -16.42
C PRO A 38 7.57 -8.10 -16.50
N TYR A 39 8.18 -7.62 -15.43
CA TYR A 39 8.53 -6.20 -15.21
C TYR A 39 10.03 -5.99 -15.26
N PRO A 40 10.53 -4.79 -15.67
CA PRO A 40 11.92 -4.42 -15.48
C PRO A 40 12.37 -4.75 -14.06
N ALA A 41 13.45 -5.50 -13.95
CA ALA A 41 13.93 -6.00 -12.68
C ALA A 41 15.42 -5.77 -12.52
N TYR A 42 15.86 -5.71 -11.26
CA TYR A 42 17.26 -5.52 -10.90
C TYR A 42 17.65 -6.45 -9.75
N SER A 43 18.92 -6.81 -9.68
CA SER A 43 19.50 -7.54 -8.57
C SER A 43 20.64 -6.74 -7.96
N TRP A 44 20.83 -6.90 -6.66
CA TRP A 44 21.97 -6.32 -5.97
C TRP A 44 23.26 -7.06 -6.33
N THR A 45 24.35 -6.31 -6.39
CA THR A 45 25.72 -6.85 -6.48
C THR A 45 26.19 -7.42 -5.14
N GLU A 46 25.67 -6.88 -4.04
CA GLU A 46 26.04 -7.24 -2.68
C GLU A 46 24.91 -7.99 -1.97
N ARG A 47 25.29 -8.78 -0.96
CA ARG A 47 24.34 -9.54 -0.14
C ARG A 47 23.51 -8.64 0.77
N TYR A 48 24.15 -7.66 1.40
CA TYR A 48 23.52 -6.72 2.34
C TYR A 48 24.01 -5.29 2.04
N PRO A 49 23.47 -4.63 0.99
CA PRO A 49 23.87 -3.26 0.67
C PRO A 49 23.59 -2.32 1.85
N ALA A 50 24.54 -1.46 2.20
CA ALA A 50 24.39 -0.57 3.34
C ALA A 50 23.28 0.47 3.11
N GLU A 51 23.04 0.85 1.85
CA GLU A 51 22.03 1.81 1.41
C GLU A 51 20.60 1.34 1.68
N VAL A 52 20.40 0.04 1.90
CA VAL A 52 19.09 -0.54 2.25
C VAL A 52 18.71 -0.23 3.69
N LEU A 53 19.68 0.00 4.58
CA LEU A 53 19.39 0.39 5.96
C LEU A 53 18.92 1.85 5.99
N ARG A 54 17.64 2.03 6.30
CA ARG A 54 17.01 3.36 6.35
C ARG A 54 16.94 3.86 7.79
N HIS A 55 17.72 4.90 8.09
CA HIS A 55 17.74 5.56 9.40
C HIS A 55 17.19 7.00 9.38
N LEU A 56 16.84 7.50 8.19
CA LEU A 56 16.43 8.89 8.04
C LEU A 56 14.96 9.10 8.46
N PRO A 57 14.63 10.26 9.07
CA PRO A 57 13.26 10.65 9.31
C PRO A 57 12.44 10.62 8.00
N GLN A 58 11.26 10.03 8.09
CA GLN A 58 10.34 9.94 6.97
C GLN A 58 9.49 11.21 6.89
N GLN A 59 9.29 11.73 5.69
CA GLN A 59 8.52 12.95 5.46
C GLN A 59 7.38 12.72 4.47
N THR A 60 6.32 13.49 4.62
CA THR A 60 5.19 13.53 3.67
C THR A 60 5.41 14.57 2.58
N GLY A 61 4.89 14.30 1.40
CA GLY A 61 4.89 15.25 0.29
C GLY A 61 5.51 14.68 -0.99
N PRO A 62 5.31 15.36 -2.13
CA PRO A 62 5.98 14.97 -3.37
C PRO A 62 7.49 15.11 -3.18
N MET A 63 8.21 14.03 -3.45
CA MET A 63 9.66 14.02 -3.52
C MET A 63 10.05 13.63 -4.93
N GLU A 64 10.95 14.39 -5.53
CA GLU A 64 11.57 13.99 -6.78
C GLU A 64 12.31 12.66 -6.58
N PRO A 65 12.34 11.78 -7.60
CA PRO A 65 13.09 10.54 -7.51
C PRO A 65 14.56 10.82 -7.18
N VAL A 66 15.09 10.14 -6.17
CA VAL A 66 16.49 10.31 -5.74
C VAL A 66 17.27 9.06 -6.13
N LYS A 67 18.45 9.24 -6.74
CA LYS A 67 19.35 8.11 -7.01
C LYS A 67 19.71 7.44 -5.68
N TRP A 68 19.44 6.15 -5.58
CA TRP A 68 19.58 5.38 -4.36
C TRP A 68 20.84 4.52 -4.38
N MET A 69 20.97 3.65 -5.39
CA MET A 69 22.09 2.71 -5.44
C MET A 69 22.40 2.27 -6.87
N GLN A 70 23.55 1.60 -7.04
CA GLN A 70 23.86 0.85 -8.26
C GLN A 70 23.44 -0.61 -8.11
N ALA A 71 22.89 -1.17 -9.18
CA ALA A 71 22.45 -2.57 -9.26
C ALA A 71 22.76 -3.16 -10.64
N VAL A 72 22.43 -4.43 -10.84
CA VAL A 72 22.56 -5.12 -12.12
C VAL A 72 21.17 -5.42 -12.68
N SER A 73 20.94 -5.06 -13.94
CA SER A 73 19.69 -5.38 -14.63
C SER A 73 19.47 -6.90 -14.71
N SER A 74 18.25 -7.35 -14.46
CA SER A 74 17.87 -8.76 -14.41
C SER A 74 16.89 -9.16 -15.52
N GLY A 75 16.74 -8.32 -16.54
CA GLY A 75 15.73 -8.50 -17.58
C GLY A 75 14.34 -8.22 -17.04
N PHE A 76 13.36 -8.97 -17.55
CA PHE A 76 12.00 -8.92 -17.03
C PHE A 76 11.74 -10.09 -16.10
N ASN A 77 11.24 -9.81 -14.90
CA ASN A 77 10.87 -10.83 -13.91
C ASN A 77 9.46 -10.62 -13.36
N LEU A 78 8.88 -11.70 -12.82
CA LEU A 78 7.72 -11.59 -11.95
C LEU A 78 8.16 -11.12 -10.57
N ILE A 79 7.28 -10.41 -9.88
CA ILE A 79 7.57 -9.80 -8.59
C ILE A 79 7.27 -10.81 -7.49
N ASP A 80 8.20 -10.94 -6.55
CA ASP A 80 7.93 -11.72 -5.36
C ASP A 80 6.94 -10.99 -4.43
N PRO A 81 6.03 -11.72 -3.75
CA PRO A 81 5.14 -11.13 -2.75
C PRO A 81 5.91 -10.34 -1.67
N ALA A 82 5.42 -9.16 -1.28
CA ALA A 82 6.05 -8.29 -0.29
C ALA A 82 5.63 -8.59 1.17
N ILE A 83 5.59 -9.87 1.58
CA ILE A 83 5.00 -10.27 2.88
C ILE A 83 5.75 -9.75 4.13
N MET A 84 6.94 -9.20 3.97
CA MET A 84 7.83 -8.84 5.08
C MET A 84 8.10 -7.35 5.16
N HIS A 85 7.18 -6.53 4.65
CA HIS A 85 7.33 -5.08 4.60
C HIS A 85 7.39 -4.48 6.01
N GLY A 86 8.62 -4.20 6.46
CA GLY A 86 8.93 -3.69 7.79
C GLY A 86 9.12 -4.77 8.88
N CYS A 87 9.26 -4.28 10.11
CA CYS A 87 9.42 -5.08 11.30
C CYS A 87 8.15 -5.88 11.60
N ARG A 88 8.23 -7.21 11.49
CA ARG A 88 7.10 -8.13 11.77
C ARG A 88 6.55 -8.07 13.20
N LYS A 89 7.26 -7.39 14.12
CA LYS A 89 6.87 -7.15 15.52
C LYS A 89 6.58 -5.69 15.80
N ALA A 90 6.32 -4.89 14.76
CA ALA A 90 5.72 -3.58 14.92
C ALA A 90 4.44 -3.66 15.76
N PRO A 91 4.25 -2.77 16.74
CA PRO A 91 3.03 -2.78 17.54
C PRO A 91 1.82 -2.34 16.73
N ILE A 92 2.02 -1.59 15.64
CA ILE A 92 0.96 -1.18 14.72
C ILE A 92 1.13 -1.96 13.42
N MET A 93 0.06 -2.62 13.00
CA MET A 93 -0.01 -3.36 11.74
C MET A 93 -1.07 -2.69 10.86
N THR A 94 -0.73 -2.30 9.63
CA THR A 94 -1.72 -1.97 8.61
C THR A 94 -2.02 -3.21 7.78
N MET A 95 -3.28 -3.38 7.38
CA MET A 95 -3.70 -4.50 6.54
C MET A 95 -4.57 -4.02 5.38
N GLY A 96 -4.00 -4.04 4.18
CA GLY A 96 -4.66 -3.72 2.91
C GLY A 96 -5.10 -4.97 2.14
N ILE A 97 -5.53 -4.75 0.89
CA ILE A 97 -5.91 -5.83 -0.01
C ILE A 97 -4.66 -6.50 -0.58
N ASN A 98 -3.83 -5.75 -1.30
CA ASN A 98 -2.64 -6.25 -1.98
C ASN A 98 -1.62 -5.13 -2.24
N PRO A 99 -0.33 -5.46 -2.44
CA PRO A 99 0.65 -4.51 -2.90
C PRO A 99 0.29 -3.98 -4.29
N ASN A 100 0.42 -2.66 -4.50
CA ASN A 100 0.09 -2.05 -5.77
C ASN A 100 1.21 -2.22 -6.81
N LEU A 101 0.86 -2.66 -8.02
CA LEU A 101 1.78 -2.70 -9.15
C LEU A 101 1.84 -1.35 -9.85
N THR A 102 2.68 -0.42 -9.41
CA THR A 102 2.78 0.89 -10.11
C THR A 102 3.27 0.79 -11.54
N SER A 103 4.08 -0.22 -11.88
CA SER A 103 4.48 -0.54 -13.26
C SER A 103 3.34 -1.06 -14.15
N TYR A 104 2.20 -1.43 -13.54
CA TYR A 104 1.03 -1.81 -14.31
C TYR A 104 0.41 -0.61 -15.00
N PHE A 105 0.25 0.48 -14.25
CA PHE A 105 -0.43 1.64 -14.77
C PHE A 105 0.40 2.15 -15.94
N PRO A 106 -0.21 2.39 -17.12
CA PRO A 106 0.28 3.45 -17.96
C PRO A 106 -0.02 4.75 -17.20
N SER A 107 0.61 4.95 -16.05
CA SER A 107 1.13 6.26 -15.81
C SER A 107 2.10 6.46 -16.97
N SER A 108 2.11 7.65 -17.47
CA SER A 108 3.10 8.13 -18.39
C SER A 108 4.56 7.99 -17.89
N SER A 109 4.72 7.57 -16.63
CA SER A 109 5.98 7.18 -15.99
C SER A 109 6.15 5.66 -15.89
N GLY A 110 5.21 4.84 -16.38
CA GLY A 110 5.15 3.38 -16.20
C GLY A 110 6.38 2.60 -16.67
N ALA A 111 7.13 3.13 -17.63
CA ALA A 111 8.38 2.52 -18.10
C ALA A 111 9.48 2.53 -17.03
N ARG A 112 9.45 3.51 -16.12
CA ARG A 112 10.53 3.73 -15.16
C ARG A 112 10.51 2.75 -14.00
N TRP A 113 9.35 2.25 -13.56
CA TRP A 113 9.25 1.40 -12.39
C TRP A 113 10.01 0.08 -12.58
N ALA A 114 10.83 -0.29 -11.61
CA ALA A 114 11.57 -1.54 -11.59
C ALA A 114 11.46 -2.22 -10.24
N TYR A 115 11.56 -3.55 -10.23
CA TYR A 115 11.40 -4.35 -9.04
C TYR A 115 12.65 -5.15 -8.72
N PRO A 116 12.95 -5.38 -7.43
CA PRO A 116 14.05 -6.23 -7.08
C PRO A 116 13.76 -7.68 -7.49
N HIS A 117 14.80 -8.36 -7.95
CA HIS A 117 14.85 -9.78 -8.21
C HIS A 117 15.92 -10.39 -7.33
N PHE A 118 15.54 -11.41 -6.56
CA PHE A 118 16.40 -12.01 -5.54
C PHE A 118 16.74 -13.43 -5.92
N ASN A 119 18.04 -13.71 -6.05
CA ASN A 119 18.54 -15.08 -6.20
C ASN A 119 18.66 -15.78 -4.84
N GLU A 120 18.82 -15.01 -3.77
CA GLU A 120 19.03 -15.51 -2.41
C GLU A 120 17.91 -15.05 -1.48
N ASP A 121 17.40 -15.97 -0.64
CA ASP A 121 16.31 -15.68 0.30
C ASP A 121 16.68 -14.59 1.32
N GLU A 122 17.95 -14.47 1.66
CA GLU A 122 18.47 -13.47 2.60
C GLU A 122 18.47 -12.05 2.04
N GLN A 123 18.70 -11.87 0.73
CA GLN A 123 18.57 -10.56 0.08
C GLN A 123 17.11 -10.12 0.07
N TYR A 124 16.20 -11.05 -0.27
CA TYR A 124 14.76 -10.84 -0.18
C TYR A 124 14.32 -10.47 1.24
N ALA A 125 14.82 -11.21 2.24
CA ALA A 125 14.59 -10.94 3.67
C ALA A 125 15.04 -9.53 4.08
N TYR A 126 16.25 -9.16 3.67
CA TYR A 126 16.86 -7.89 4.02
C TYR A 126 16.17 -6.70 3.34
N HIS A 127 15.83 -6.82 2.05
CA HIS A 127 15.10 -5.78 1.32
C HIS A 127 13.77 -5.44 1.98
N TYR A 128 12.89 -6.42 2.12
CA TYR A 128 11.54 -6.15 2.61
C TYR A 128 11.52 -5.77 4.09
N ARG A 129 12.45 -6.28 4.91
CA ARG A 129 12.60 -5.84 6.32
C ARG A 129 12.77 -4.33 6.43
N HIS A 130 13.58 -3.76 5.53
CA HIS A 130 13.99 -2.36 5.57
C HIS A 130 13.26 -1.50 4.52
N GLN A 131 12.36 -2.11 3.75
CA GLN A 131 11.48 -1.37 2.86
C GLN A 131 10.53 -0.50 3.69
N THR A 132 10.36 0.74 3.25
CA THR A 132 9.53 1.74 3.92
C THR A 132 8.55 2.38 2.93
N ILE A 133 8.66 3.68 2.69
CA ILE A 133 7.73 4.48 1.88
C ILE A 133 8.13 4.58 0.40
N PHE A 134 9.31 4.07 0.06
CA PHE A 134 9.88 4.18 -1.26
C PHE A 134 9.58 2.96 -2.14
N GLN A 135 9.47 3.23 -3.43
CA GLN A 135 9.42 2.23 -4.49
C GLN A 135 10.43 2.59 -5.59
N GLU A 136 10.97 1.58 -6.25
CA GLU A 136 12.16 1.73 -7.08
C GLU A 136 11.85 2.00 -8.56
N SER A 137 12.71 2.79 -9.19
CA SER A 137 12.66 3.05 -10.63
C SER A 137 14.05 3.11 -11.28
N LEU A 138 14.04 3.10 -12.60
CA LEU A 138 15.14 3.34 -13.51
C LEU A 138 15.08 4.79 -14.00
N ASP A 139 16.21 5.27 -14.52
CA ASP A 139 16.25 6.50 -15.31
C ASP A 139 15.51 6.27 -16.66
N PRO A 140 14.52 7.09 -17.03
CA PRO A 140 13.93 7.02 -18.37
C PRO A 140 14.95 7.12 -19.51
N ALA A 141 16.05 7.87 -19.32
CA ALA A 141 17.12 7.97 -20.32
C ALA A 141 17.87 6.64 -20.52
N PHE A 142 17.94 5.80 -19.48
CA PHE A 142 18.50 4.45 -19.60
C PHE A 142 17.63 3.53 -20.45
N LEU A 143 16.31 3.72 -20.47
CA LEU A 143 15.39 2.85 -21.22
C LEU A 143 15.43 3.07 -22.73
N LEU A 144 15.72 4.30 -23.17
CA LEU A 144 15.61 4.72 -24.57
C LEU A 144 16.51 3.90 -25.52
N PRO A 145 17.80 3.64 -25.22
CA PRO A 145 18.66 2.81 -26.08
C PRO A 145 18.24 1.33 -26.16
N HIS A 146 17.27 0.92 -25.34
CA HIS A 146 16.80 -0.46 -25.24
C HIS A 146 15.44 -0.68 -25.88
N ILE A 147 14.90 0.33 -26.57
CA ILE A 147 13.75 0.14 -27.43
C ILE A 147 14.15 -0.70 -28.65
N VAL A 148 13.31 -1.68 -29.00
CA VAL A 148 13.51 -2.56 -30.16
C VAL A 148 13.36 -1.74 -31.44
N GLU A 149 14.40 -1.77 -32.27
CA GLU A 149 14.40 -1.11 -33.58
C GLU A 149 13.22 -1.55 -34.44
N GLY A 150 12.54 -0.58 -35.07
CA GLY A 150 11.34 -0.78 -35.87
C GLY A 150 10.03 -0.75 -35.08
N THR A 151 10.09 -0.64 -33.75
CA THR A 151 8.89 -0.55 -32.89
C THR A 151 8.65 0.83 -32.32
N GLU A 152 9.54 1.78 -32.60
CA GLU A 152 9.51 3.13 -32.06
C GLU A 152 8.32 3.91 -32.59
N ILE A 153 7.57 4.52 -31.68
CA ILE A 153 6.61 5.56 -31.98
C ILE A 153 7.33 6.89 -31.84
N LYS A 154 7.63 7.52 -32.98
CA LYS A 154 8.29 8.83 -33.04
C LYS A 154 7.25 9.93 -33.16
N ALA A 155 7.42 10.99 -32.37
CA ALA A 155 6.54 12.16 -32.41
C ALA A 155 6.58 12.83 -33.80
N ALA A 156 5.42 13.02 -34.42
CA ALA A 156 5.34 13.64 -35.75
C ALA A 156 5.68 15.14 -35.71
N LYS A 157 5.35 15.79 -34.58
CA LYS A 157 5.57 17.21 -34.29
C LYS A 157 5.93 17.38 -32.80
N ASP A 158 6.28 18.59 -32.42
CA ASP A 158 6.42 18.97 -31.01
C ASP A 158 5.07 18.85 -30.29
N GLY A 159 5.07 18.36 -29.04
CA GLY A 159 3.82 18.12 -28.33
C GLY A 159 3.99 17.57 -26.91
N TRP A 160 2.88 17.03 -26.38
CA TRP A 160 2.83 16.34 -25.10
C TRP A 160 1.77 15.23 -25.09
N ILE A 161 1.89 14.26 -24.18
CA ILE A 161 0.92 13.19 -23.98
C ILE A 161 -0.22 13.71 -23.08
N ILE A 162 -1.46 13.60 -23.55
CA ILE A 162 -2.67 13.98 -22.79
C ILE A 162 -3.15 12.82 -21.92
N SER A 163 -3.19 11.61 -22.50
CA SER A 163 -3.65 10.41 -21.81
C SER A 163 -3.04 9.14 -22.40
N THR A 164 -3.06 8.12 -21.56
CA THR A 164 -2.61 6.76 -21.88
C THR A 164 -3.64 5.79 -21.31
N ALA A 165 -4.30 5.04 -22.18
CA ALA A 165 -5.32 4.07 -21.79
C ALA A 165 -4.87 2.64 -22.14
N ARG A 166 -5.16 1.68 -21.28
CA ARG A 166 -4.90 0.26 -21.54
C ARG A 166 -6.19 -0.54 -21.44
N SER A 167 -6.22 -1.64 -22.18
CA SER A 167 -7.24 -2.65 -22.01
C SER A 167 -6.97 -3.39 -20.71
N ALA A 168 -8.05 -3.78 -20.06
CA ALA A 168 -8.02 -4.53 -18.82
C ALA A 168 -7.61 -5.99 -18.99
N ASP A 169 -7.97 -6.57 -20.12
CA ASP A 169 -7.96 -8.00 -20.42
C ASP A 169 -7.11 -8.31 -21.67
N HIS A 170 -6.74 -7.29 -22.45
CA HIS A 170 -5.93 -7.43 -23.67
C HIS A 170 -4.62 -6.65 -23.60
N ARG A 171 -3.63 -7.09 -24.38
CA ARG A 171 -2.35 -6.40 -24.61
C ARG A 171 -2.54 -5.28 -25.62
N TRP A 172 -3.11 -4.18 -25.15
CA TRP A 172 -3.51 -3.03 -25.95
C TRP A 172 -3.27 -1.72 -25.20
N LEU A 173 -2.88 -0.67 -25.92
CA LEU A 173 -2.54 0.66 -25.43
C LEU A 173 -3.03 1.72 -26.43
N LEU A 174 -3.72 2.73 -25.91
CA LEU A 174 -4.09 3.94 -26.65
C LEU A 174 -3.35 5.13 -26.05
N LEU A 175 -2.58 5.81 -26.89
CA LEU A 175 -1.90 7.06 -26.55
C LEU A 175 -2.66 8.22 -27.21
N THR A 176 -3.05 9.21 -26.41
CA THR A 176 -3.63 10.45 -26.94
C THR A 176 -2.60 11.56 -26.80
N VAL A 177 -2.19 12.11 -27.94
CA VAL A 177 -1.10 13.08 -28.08
C VAL A 177 -1.65 14.42 -28.56
N GLN A 178 -1.29 15.51 -27.89
CA GLN A 178 -1.52 16.86 -28.40
C GLN A 178 -0.24 17.35 -29.09
N TYR A 179 -0.33 17.67 -30.38
CA TYR A 179 0.72 18.40 -31.08
C TYR A 179 0.47 19.90 -31.01
N ILE A 180 1.55 20.68 -30.94
CA ILE A 180 1.48 22.15 -30.94
C ILE A 180 0.82 22.62 -32.25
N HIS A 181 -0.08 23.59 -32.13
CA HIS A 181 -0.86 24.19 -33.23
C HIS A 181 -1.83 23.23 -33.96
N GLU A 182 -2.04 22.02 -33.45
CA GLU A 182 -3.12 21.16 -33.94
C GLU A 182 -4.38 21.35 -33.09
N PRO A 183 -5.56 21.54 -33.71
CA PRO A 183 -6.79 21.75 -32.95
C PRO A 183 -7.25 20.49 -32.23
N GLU A 184 -6.96 19.31 -32.79
CA GLU A 184 -7.43 18.02 -32.31
C GLU A 184 -6.28 17.12 -31.86
N PRO A 185 -6.44 16.36 -30.77
CA PRO A 185 -5.47 15.34 -30.36
C PRO A 185 -5.35 14.19 -31.38
N THR A 186 -4.15 13.65 -31.52
CA THR A 186 -3.88 12.41 -32.28
C THR A 186 -3.99 11.19 -31.36
N ALA A 187 -4.78 10.21 -31.79
CA ALA A 187 -4.89 8.89 -31.16
C ALA A 187 -3.92 7.90 -31.83
N ILE A 188 -3.08 7.23 -31.03
CA ILE A 188 -2.16 6.18 -31.47
C ILE A 188 -2.52 4.90 -30.75
N GLU A 189 -3.00 3.92 -31.50
CA GLU A 189 -3.47 2.64 -30.98
C GLU A 189 -2.43 1.54 -31.24
N LEU A 190 -2.12 0.76 -30.20
CA LEU A 190 -1.07 -0.24 -30.21
C LEU A 190 -1.59 -1.55 -29.61
N ALA A 191 -1.26 -2.67 -30.24
CA ALA A 191 -1.52 -4.01 -29.72
C ALA A 191 -0.27 -4.88 -29.85
N TRP A 192 -0.10 -5.86 -28.97
CA TRP A 192 1.13 -6.65 -28.94
C TRP A 192 0.99 -8.12 -28.54
N THR A 193 1.98 -8.90 -28.94
CA THR A 193 2.15 -10.33 -28.59
C THR A 193 2.63 -10.50 -27.14
N PRO A 194 2.57 -11.71 -26.55
CA PRO A 194 3.00 -11.92 -25.17
C PRO A 194 4.44 -11.51 -24.88
N ASP A 195 5.30 -11.55 -25.91
CA ASP A 195 6.74 -11.32 -25.78
C ASP A 195 7.15 -9.87 -26.05
N ALA A 196 6.26 -9.07 -26.64
CA ALA A 196 6.47 -7.64 -26.80
C ALA A 196 5.95 -6.90 -25.56
N ARG A 197 6.64 -5.84 -25.14
CA ARG A 197 6.23 -4.97 -24.02
C ARG A 197 6.33 -3.52 -24.46
N TYR A 198 5.20 -2.96 -24.89
CA TYR A 198 5.12 -1.53 -25.17
C TYR A 198 5.20 -0.73 -23.87
N VAL A 199 6.13 0.22 -23.86
CA VAL A 199 6.33 1.19 -22.79
C VAL A 199 6.14 2.61 -23.34
N VAL A 200 5.72 3.52 -22.46
CA VAL A 200 5.60 4.96 -22.75
C VAL A 200 6.76 5.67 -22.05
N LEU A 201 7.53 6.45 -22.79
CA LEU A 201 8.78 7.06 -22.31
C LEU A 201 8.62 8.50 -21.82
N LYS A 202 7.43 9.08 -21.96
CA LYS A 202 7.15 10.48 -21.63
C LYS A 202 5.95 10.60 -20.71
N ASP A 203 6.08 11.50 -19.74
CA ASP A 203 5.03 11.79 -18.78
C ASP A 203 3.83 12.54 -19.40
N LYS A 204 2.65 12.36 -18.81
CA LYS A 204 1.40 13.04 -19.12
C LYS A 204 1.58 14.44 -18.61
N SER A 205 1.11 15.39 -19.40
CA SER A 205 1.24 16.78 -19.07
C SER A 205 -0.03 17.51 -19.46
N SER A 206 -0.43 18.46 -18.62
CA SER A 206 -1.57 19.34 -18.89
C SER A 206 -1.05 20.67 -19.43
N LYS A 207 -1.15 20.84 -20.76
CA LYS A 207 -0.94 22.06 -21.56
C LYS A 207 0.34 22.87 -21.30
N LYS A 208 1.24 22.86 -22.29
CA LYS A 208 2.36 23.81 -22.39
C LYS A 208 2.61 24.16 -23.87
N GLU A 209 1.75 25.00 -24.46
CA GLU A 209 1.97 25.47 -25.84
C GLU A 209 3.37 26.10 -26.00
N ASP A 210 3.88 26.74 -24.94
CA ASP A 210 5.21 27.37 -24.95
C ASP A 210 6.37 26.41 -24.60
N LYS A 211 6.09 25.17 -24.16
CA LYS A 211 7.12 24.22 -23.70
C LYS A 211 6.69 22.77 -23.94
N PRO A 212 6.89 22.22 -25.15
CA PRO A 212 6.57 20.82 -25.43
C PRO A 212 7.42 19.88 -24.55
N ASP A 213 6.85 18.73 -24.18
CA ASP A 213 7.55 17.71 -23.39
C ASP A 213 8.36 16.74 -24.29
N PHE A 214 8.08 16.72 -25.59
CA PHE A 214 8.90 16.06 -26.60
C PHE A 214 8.96 16.88 -27.89
N LYS A 215 10.07 16.74 -28.62
CA LYS A 215 10.28 17.32 -29.94
C LYS A 215 9.91 16.38 -31.07
N ARG A 216 9.65 16.94 -32.25
CA ARG A 216 9.51 16.17 -33.49
C ARG A 216 10.67 15.18 -33.64
N GLY A 217 10.34 13.92 -33.90
CA GLY A 217 11.28 12.83 -34.10
C GLY A 217 11.72 12.12 -32.82
N GLU A 218 11.41 12.64 -31.62
CA GLU A 218 11.68 11.93 -30.37
C GLU A 218 10.82 10.67 -30.25
N VAL A 219 11.39 9.60 -29.69
CA VAL A 219 10.67 8.37 -29.38
C VAL A 219 9.83 8.60 -28.12
N ILE A 220 8.52 8.45 -28.24
CA ILE A 220 7.57 8.64 -27.14
C ILE A 220 7.03 7.32 -26.58
N ALA A 221 7.09 6.25 -27.37
CA ALA A 221 6.75 4.89 -26.95
C ALA A 221 7.46 3.86 -27.84
N GLY A 222 7.52 2.60 -27.40
CA GLY A 222 8.07 1.50 -28.19
C GLY A 222 8.14 0.20 -27.40
N VAL A 223 8.57 -0.89 -28.05
CA VAL A 223 8.78 -2.17 -27.36
C VAL A 223 10.10 -2.14 -26.62
N LEU A 224 10.08 -2.31 -25.29
CA LEU A 224 11.29 -2.40 -24.50
C LEU A 224 11.88 -3.81 -24.59
N LYS A 225 13.16 -3.90 -24.98
CA LYS A 225 13.93 -5.14 -24.96
C LYS A 225 14.30 -5.49 -23.50
N PRO A 226 14.17 -6.76 -23.07
CA PRO A 226 14.69 -7.17 -21.77
C PRO A 226 16.23 -7.02 -21.77
N VAL A 227 16.76 -6.31 -20.77
CA VAL A 227 18.19 -6.07 -20.59
C VAL A 227 18.64 -6.74 -19.29
N SER A 228 19.68 -7.57 -19.36
CA SER A 228 20.25 -8.26 -18.21
C SER A 228 21.77 -8.16 -18.19
N GLY A 229 22.35 -8.13 -16.99
CA GLY A 229 23.80 -8.15 -16.78
C GLY A 229 24.50 -6.80 -16.95
N ILE A 230 23.75 -5.69 -17.00
CA ILE A 230 24.29 -4.34 -17.14
C ILE A 230 24.12 -3.57 -15.82
N ASN A 231 25.15 -2.81 -15.43
CA ASN A 231 25.07 -1.90 -14.29
C ASN A 231 24.07 -0.78 -14.56
N ILE A 232 23.18 -0.54 -13.61
CA ILE A 232 22.10 0.44 -13.69
C ILE A 232 22.03 1.24 -12.39
N ASP A 233 21.61 2.49 -12.51
CA ASP A 233 21.26 3.31 -11.36
C ASP A 233 19.78 3.05 -11.00
N ILE A 234 19.54 2.74 -9.73
CA ILE A 234 18.20 2.60 -9.15
C ILE A 234 17.87 3.88 -8.40
N PHE A 235 16.65 4.37 -8.60
CA PHE A 235 16.10 5.54 -7.96
C PHE A 235 15.00 5.14 -6.99
N GLU A 236 14.93 5.82 -5.85
CA GLU A 236 13.83 5.71 -4.90
C GLU A 236 12.79 6.78 -5.18
N ASN A 237 11.53 6.36 -5.23
CA ASN A 237 10.38 7.22 -5.42
C ASN A 237 9.52 7.13 -4.18
N CYS A 238 9.21 8.25 -3.56
CA CYS A 238 8.29 8.22 -2.43
C CYS A 238 6.87 7.94 -2.92
N THR A 239 6.19 6.97 -2.31
CA THR A 239 4.82 6.63 -2.70
C THR A 239 3.83 7.20 -1.69
N SER A 240 2.83 7.91 -2.22
CA SER A 240 1.83 8.58 -1.39
C SER A 240 0.96 7.61 -0.58
N TYR A 241 0.81 6.37 -1.02
CA TYR A 241 0.12 5.33 -0.26
C TYR A 241 0.85 5.04 1.05
N TYR A 242 2.16 4.77 0.99
CA TYR A 242 2.92 4.47 2.18
C TYR A 242 3.08 5.71 3.07
N GLN A 243 3.23 6.92 2.51
CA GLN A 243 3.41 8.14 3.31
C GLN A 243 2.26 8.50 4.25
N ARG A 244 1.01 8.08 3.99
CA ARG A 244 -0.13 8.63 4.72
C ARG A 244 -0.16 8.34 6.19
N PHE A 245 0.40 7.20 6.60
CA PHE A 245 0.46 6.88 8.02
C PHE A 245 1.47 7.78 8.77
N ILE A 246 2.41 8.43 8.08
CA ILE A 246 3.34 9.40 8.70
C ILE A 246 2.55 10.53 9.37
N ASN A 247 1.53 11.10 8.71
CA ASN A 247 0.67 12.13 9.30
C ASN A 247 0.01 11.67 10.61
N VAL A 248 -0.36 10.38 10.69
CA VAL A 248 -0.94 9.80 11.91
C VAL A 248 0.11 9.72 13.01
N LEU A 249 1.35 9.29 12.70
CA LEU A 249 2.45 9.23 13.66
C LEU A 249 2.87 10.62 14.15
N GLU A 250 2.93 11.61 13.26
CA GLU A 250 3.26 13.00 13.61
C GLU A 250 2.21 13.61 14.53
N LEU A 251 0.92 13.46 14.20
CA LEU A 251 -0.17 13.92 15.07
C LEU A 251 -0.15 13.19 16.41
N PHE A 252 0.09 11.88 16.42
CA PHE A 252 0.22 11.10 17.65
C PHE A 252 1.36 11.62 18.52
N LYS A 253 2.54 11.85 17.95
CA LYS A 253 3.69 12.45 18.65
C LYS A 253 3.33 13.82 19.22
N ASN A 254 2.67 14.67 18.43
CA ASN A 254 2.23 15.99 18.87
C ASN A 254 1.20 15.93 20.03
N MET A 255 0.33 14.93 20.04
CA MET A 255 -0.66 14.70 21.12
C MET A 255 -0.02 14.19 22.43
N CYS A 256 1.16 13.60 22.36
CA CYS A 256 1.94 13.10 23.50
C CYS A 256 3.14 13.99 23.88
N ARG A 257 3.40 15.06 23.13
CA ARG A 257 4.38 16.12 23.45
C ARG A 257 5.71 15.57 24.01
N ASP A 258 6.05 15.95 25.25
CA ASP A 258 7.32 15.67 25.91
C ASP A 258 7.58 14.17 26.10
N GLU A 259 6.52 13.35 26.18
CA GLU A 259 6.62 11.91 26.42
C GLU A 259 7.21 11.17 25.21
N LEU A 260 7.05 11.75 24.01
CA LEU A 260 7.55 11.21 22.73
C LEU A 260 8.46 12.21 21.99
N ALA A 261 8.95 13.27 22.63
CA ALA A 261 9.72 14.32 21.96
C ALA A 261 10.97 13.78 21.21
N ASP A 262 11.69 12.85 21.83
CA ASP A 262 12.91 12.21 21.30
C ASP A 262 12.65 10.99 20.41
N SER A 263 11.38 10.60 20.21
CA SER A 263 11.01 9.44 19.39
C SER A 263 11.27 9.65 17.90
N GLU A 264 11.63 8.57 17.22
CA GLU A 264 11.88 8.47 15.78
C GLU A 264 10.85 7.56 15.13
N LEU A 265 9.56 7.84 15.37
CA LEU A 265 8.48 6.98 14.90
C LEU A 265 8.47 6.89 13.37
N THR A 266 8.51 5.67 12.83
CA THR A 266 8.58 5.45 11.37
C THR A 266 7.74 4.28 10.89
N ILE A 267 7.38 4.32 9.61
CA ILE A 267 6.89 3.17 8.87
C ILE A 267 8.06 2.24 8.60
N GLY A 268 7.87 0.93 8.78
CA GLY A 268 8.94 -0.05 8.73
C GLY A 268 9.44 -0.44 10.10
N GLU A 269 9.46 0.47 11.08
CA GLU A 269 9.73 0.12 12.48
C GLU A 269 8.44 0.09 13.28
N ASP A 270 7.79 1.24 13.52
CA ASP A 270 6.62 1.34 14.39
C ASP A 270 5.31 0.87 13.75
N VAL A 271 5.27 0.90 12.42
CA VAL A 271 4.14 0.46 11.60
C VAL A 271 4.63 -0.55 10.57
N SER A 272 4.14 -1.78 10.62
CA SER A 272 4.37 -2.79 9.59
C SER A 272 3.21 -2.86 8.60
N GLN A 273 3.53 -3.16 7.35
CA GLN A 273 2.55 -3.15 6.26
C GLN A 273 2.29 -4.58 5.78
N HIS A 274 1.01 -4.92 5.71
CA HIS A 274 0.58 -6.28 5.37
C HIS A 274 -0.62 -6.23 4.43
N ASP A 275 -0.82 -7.35 3.76
CA ASP A 275 -1.91 -7.53 2.81
C ASP A 275 -2.64 -8.83 3.05
N LEU A 276 -3.93 -8.82 2.74
CA LEU A 276 -4.79 -10.00 2.71
C LEU A 276 -4.46 -10.91 1.52
N ILE A 277 -4.12 -10.30 0.39
CA ILE A 277 -3.73 -10.92 -0.87
C ILE A 277 -2.25 -10.66 -1.11
N ALA A 278 -1.45 -11.72 -1.12
CA ALA A 278 0.00 -11.59 -1.19
C ALA A 278 0.54 -11.20 -2.58
N CYS A 279 -0.19 -11.59 -3.65
CA CYS A 279 0.21 -11.26 -5.01
C CYS A 279 -0.13 -9.80 -5.31
N ALA A 280 0.87 -9.06 -5.79
CA ALA A 280 0.68 -7.68 -6.21
C ALA A 280 -0.25 -7.62 -7.43
N SER A 281 -1.11 -6.60 -7.49
CA SER A 281 -2.16 -6.46 -8.52
C SER A 281 -2.22 -5.01 -9.05
N PRO A 282 -2.79 -4.81 -10.26
CA PRO A 282 -3.07 -3.49 -10.83
C PRO A 282 -4.09 -2.64 -10.05
N GLY A 283 -4.74 -3.22 -9.05
CA GLY A 283 -5.90 -2.67 -8.36
C GLY A 283 -6.95 -3.75 -8.14
N TRP A 284 -7.96 -3.46 -7.32
CA TRP A 284 -9.01 -4.42 -6.96
C TRP A 284 -10.38 -3.92 -7.47
N SER A 285 -10.55 -3.96 -8.80
CA SER A 285 -11.72 -3.42 -9.51
C SER A 285 -12.22 -4.42 -10.55
N SER A 286 -13.53 -4.41 -10.81
CA SER A 286 -14.15 -5.13 -11.94
C SER A 286 -13.61 -4.68 -13.29
N THR A 287 -13.01 -3.48 -13.35
CA THR A 287 -12.34 -2.99 -14.55
C THR A 287 -11.31 -3.97 -15.08
N TYR A 288 -10.59 -4.72 -14.24
CA TYR A 288 -9.43 -5.53 -14.63
C TYR A 288 -9.71 -7.03 -14.88
N ASP A 289 -10.98 -7.44 -14.88
CA ASP A 289 -11.40 -8.85 -14.95
C ASP A 289 -10.59 -9.77 -14.00
N ILE A 290 -10.25 -9.24 -12.82
CA ILE A 290 -9.59 -10.02 -11.78
C ILE A 290 -10.63 -10.97 -11.20
N PRO A 291 -10.36 -12.29 -11.11
CA PRO A 291 -11.24 -13.24 -10.43
C PRO A 291 -11.10 -13.08 -8.91
N THR A 292 -11.55 -11.93 -8.40
CA THR A 292 -11.33 -11.45 -7.03
C THR A 292 -11.85 -12.45 -5.99
N GLU A 293 -13.02 -13.03 -6.21
CA GLU A 293 -13.60 -14.05 -5.33
C GLU A 293 -12.71 -15.29 -5.22
N ARG A 294 -12.28 -15.85 -6.36
CA ARG A 294 -11.41 -17.03 -6.40
C ARG A 294 -10.03 -16.76 -5.78
N ILE A 295 -9.47 -15.58 -6.02
CA ILE A 295 -8.19 -15.17 -5.42
C ILE A 295 -8.34 -15.01 -3.91
N THR A 296 -9.42 -14.39 -3.45
CA THR A 296 -9.75 -14.23 -2.03
C THR A 296 -9.92 -15.58 -1.36
N GLU A 297 -10.70 -16.48 -1.97
CA GLU A 297 -10.88 -17.84 -1.48
C GLU A 297 -9.55 -18.56 -1.31
N ASN A 298 -8.69 -18.52 -2.32
CA ASN A 298 -7.37 -19.14 -2.25
C ASN A 298 -6.48 -18.53 -1.15
N CYS A 299 -6.25 -17.21 -1.22
CA CYS A 299 -5.23 -16.56 -0.39
C CYS A 299 -5.67 -16.39 1.07
N VAL A 300 -6.95 -16.05 1.29
CA VAL A 300 -7.51 -15.73 2.61
C VAL A 300 -8.14 -16.97 3.27
N ASN A 301 -8.96 -17.73 2.54
CA ASN A 301 -9.79 -18.79 3.16
C ASN A 301 -9.12 -20.18 3.15
N ILE A 302 -8.43 -20.53 2.06
CA ILE A 302 -7.77 -21.83 1.90
C ILE A 302 -6.40 -21.80 2.55
N HIS A 303 -5.54 -20.88 2.12
CA HIS A 303 -4.16 -20.78 2.63
C HIS A 303 -4.07 -20.01 3.95
N GLY A 304 -4.92 -19.01 4.17
CA GLY A 304 -4.94 -18.29 5.45
C GLY A 304 -3.64 -17.54 5.76
N TYR A 305 -2.99 -16.99 4.73
CA TYR A 305 -1.71 -16.29 4.94
C TYR A 305 -1.88 -15.11 5.90
N ALA A 306 -2.89 -14.26 5.70
CA ALA A 306 -3.20 -13.16 6.61
C ALA A 306 -3.48 -13.61 8.05
N VAL A 307 -4.15 -14.75 8.24
CA VAL A 307 -4.40 -15.35 9.57
C VAL A 307 -3.08 -15.66 10.26
N SER A 308 -2.18 -16.33 9.55
CA SER A 308 -0.84 -16.64 10.07
C SER A 308 -0.04 -15.38 10.37
N GLN A 309 -0.15 -14.34 9.53
CA GLN A 309 0.52 -13.07 9.76
C GLN A 309 0.08 -12.40 11.07
N VAL A 310 -1.23 -12.25 11.30
CA VAL A 310 -1.79 -11.63 12.51
C VAL A 310 -1.39 -12.42 13.77
N ILE A 311 -1.49 -13.74 13.72
CA ILE A 311 -1.17 -14.62 14.87
C ILE A 311 0.32 -14.59 15.22
N GLN A 312 1.21 -14.54 14.22
CA GLN A 312 2.65 -14.50 14.47
C GLN A 312 3.10 -13.11 14.90
N SER A 313 2.58 -12.04 14.28
CA SER A 313 2.97 -10.66 14.57
C SER A 313 2.43 -10.16 15.91
N ARG A 314 1.20 -10.56 16.27
CA ARG A 314 0.52 -10.17 17.52
C ARG A 314 0.49 -8.65 17.75
N PRO A 315 0.07 -7.83 16.75
CA PRO A 315 0.10 -6.38 16.89
C PRO A 315 -0.80 -5.92 18.04
N GLU A 316 -0.43 -4.79 18.66
CA GLU A 316 -1.27 -4.13 19.68
C GLU A 316 -2.45 -3.41 19.01
N LEU A 317 -2.19 -2.80 17.84
CA LEU A 317 -3.18 -2.15 16.99
C LEU A 317 -3.14 -2.73 15.57
N LEU A 318 -4.31 -3.09 15.03
CA LEU A 318 -4.51 -3.45 13.64
C LEU A 318 -5.39 -2.40 12.95
N VAL A 319 -4.86 -1.80 11.88
CA VAL A 319 -5.55 -0.83 11.04
C VAL A 319 -5.94 -1.50 9.72
N ILE A 320 -7.22 -1.74 9.51
CA ILE A 320 -7.75 -2.39 8.31
C ILE A 320 -8.10 -1.31 7.28
N VAL A 321 -7.45 -1.36 6.12
CA VAL A 321 -7.42 -0.25 5.15
C VAL A 321 -8.35 -0.55 3.97
N GLY A 322 -9.45 0.20 3.87
CA GLY A 322 -10.42 0.12 2.77
C GLY A 322 -11.52 -0.93 2.97
N ARG A 323 -12.65 -0.74 2.27
CA ARG A 323 -13.86 -1.53 2.47
C ARG A 323 -13.69 -3.01 2.10
N SER A 324 -13.05 -3.30 0.97
CA SER A 324 -12.85 -4.70 0.54
C SER A 324 -11.98 -5.46 1.53
N SER A 325 -10.96 -4.82 2.11
CA SER A 325 -10.12 -5.41 3.18
C SER A 325 -10.95 -5.73 4.42
N VAL A 326 -11.82 -4.81 4.85
CA VAL A 326 -12.73 -5.06 5.98
C VAL A 326 -13.64 -6.25 5.71
N ASN A 327 -14.21 -6.36 4.51
CA ASN A 327 -15.09 -7.48 4.17
C ASN A 327 -14.35 -8.82 4.23
N MET A 328 -13.20 -8.94 3.55
CA MET A 328 -12.38 -10.16 3.56
C MET A 328 -11.91 -10.51 4.97
N PHE A 329 -11.47 -9.51 5.75
CA PHE A 329 -11.02 -9.70 7.12
C PHE A 329 -12.16 -10.17 8.03
N GLY A 330 -13.32 -9.53 7.92
CA GLY A 330 -14.52 -9.88 8.68
C GLY A 330 -15.02 -11.28 8.35
N GLU A 331 -14.99 -11.70 7.09
CA GLU A 331 -15.37 -13.06 6.70
C GLU A 331 -14.53 -14.13 7.39
N ILE A 332 -13.20 -13.92 7.50
CA ILE A 332 -12.30 -14.92 8.08
C ILE A 332 -12.19 -14.83 9.60
N PHE A 333 -12.23 -13.62 10.17
CA PHE A 333 -12.06 -13.38 11.61
C PHE A 333 -13.37 -13.12 12.36
N GLY A 334 -14.52 -13.06 11.69
CA GLY A 334 -15.82 -12.70 12.26
C GLY A 334 -16.14 -13.32 13.62
N PRO A 335 -15.95 -14.64 13.83
CA PRO A 335 -16.18 -15.28 15.13
C PRO A 335 -15.33 -14.76 16.30
N TYR A 336 -14.28 -13.98 16.02
CA TYR A 336 -13.32 -13.43 16.98
C TYR A 336 -13.30 -11.90 16.98
N LEU A 337 -14.13 -11.26 16.14
CA LEU A 337 -14.09 -9.84 15.88
C LEU A 337 -15.26 -9.13 16.58
N ASP A 338 -14.96 -8.24 17.52
CA ASP A 338 -15.91 -7.28 18.06
C ASP A 338 -16.04 -6.09 17.09
N LEU A 339 -16.68 -6.32 15.96
CA LEU A 339 -17.07 -5.29 15.01
C LEU A 339 -18.25 -5.82 14.20
N ASP A 340 -19.32 -5.05 14.13
CA ASP A 340 -20.37 -5.30 13.14
C ASP A 340 -20.02 -4.49 11.88
N TRP A 341 -19.41 -5.16 10.90
CA TRP A 341 -18.93 -4.50 9.68
C TRP A 341 -19.88 -4.59 8.50
N GLN A 342 -20.92 -5.43 8.55
CA GLN A 342 -21.79 -5.66 7.41
C GLN A 342 -22.68 -4.44 7.17
N GLY A 343 -22.94 -4.11 5.89
CA GLY A 343 -23.81 -2.99 5.52
C GLY A 343 -23.29 -1.57 5.80
N LYS A 344 -22.23 -1.40 6.59
CA LYS A 344 -21.64 -0.08 6.90
C LYS A 344 -20.60 0.37 5.88
N ASP A 345 -20.53 1.68 5.63
CA ASP A 345 -19.46 2.28 4.85
C ASP A 345 -18.17 2.41 5.67
N ILE A 346 -17.05 2.67 4.98
CA ILE A 346 -15.72 2.71 5.63
C ILE A 346 -15.54 3.88 6.61
N PHE A 347 -16.24 5.00 6.44
CA PHE A 347 -16.18 6.15 7.34
C PHE A 347 -17.06 5.95 8.57
N GLN A 348 -18.24 5.34 8.42
CA GLN A 348 -19.03 4.87 9.56
C GLN A 348 -18.21 3.93 10.45
N LEU A 349 -17.49 2.98 9.83
CA LEU A 349 -16.62 2.06 10.55
C LEU A 349 -15.41 2.76 11.17
N LEU A 350 -14.80 3.74 10.47
CA LEU A 350 -13.75 4.57 11.04
C LEU A 350 -14.24 5.25 12.33
N LYS A 351 -15.36 5.97 12.27
CA LYS A 351 -15.95 6.63 13.43
C LYS A 351 -16.25 5.65 14.56
N GLU A 352 -16.92 4.54 14.27
CA GLU A 352 -17.22 3.52 15.27
C GLU A 352 -15.95 2.97 15.94
N THR A 353 -14.94 2.64 15.15
CA THR A 353 -13.71 2.03 15.68
C THR A 353 -12.79 3.02 16.37
N THR A 354 -12.88 4.33 16.07
CA THR A 354 -12.12 5.36 16.78
C THR A 354 -12.82 5.89 18.03
N GLU A 355 -14.15 5.90 18.06
CA GLU A 355 -14.93 6.35 19.23
C GLU A 355 -15.17 5.24 20.25
N ARG A 356 -15.21 3.98 19.80
CA ARG A 356 -15.48 2.81 20.67
C ARG A 356 -14.36 1.80 20.55
N GLU A 357 -14.01 1.20 21.69
CA GLU A 357 -13.02 0.14 21.73
C GLU A 357 -13.56 -1.16 21.10
N LYS A 358 -12.97 -1.51 19.96
CA LYS A 358 -13.24 -2.70 19.16
C LYS A 358 -11.99 -3.55 19.08
N TYR A 359 -12.16 -4.86 19.18
CA TYR A 359 -11.03 -5.80 19.31
C TYR A 359 -11.17 -7.02 18.41
N LEU A 360 -10.04 -7.53 17.96
CA LEU A 360 -9.89 -8.93 17.59
C LEU A 360 -9.41 -9.69 18.83
N GLU A 361 -10.15 -10.69 19.28
CA GLU A 361 -9.78 -11.51 20.43
C GLU A 361 -9.78 -13.01 20.11
N ILE A 362 -8.60 -13.63 20.15
CA ILE A 362 -8.42 -15.06 19.91
C ILE A 362 -7.85 -15.72 21.16
N LYS A 363 -8.63 -16.63 21.75
CA LYS A 363 -8.23 -17.47 22.89
C LYS A 363 -8.14 -18.95 22.48
N TYR A 364 -6.97 -19.54 22.70
CA TYR A 364 -6.74 -20.96 22.46
C TYR A 364 -5.64 -21.50 23.37
N ARG A 365 -6.04 -22.27 24.39
CA ARG A 365 -5.13 -22.82 25.41
C ARG A 365 -4.35 -21.66 26.09
N ASP A 366 -3.03 -21.74 26.11
CA ASP A 366 -2.09 -20.73 26.62
C ASP A 366 -1.86 -19.56 25.65
N TYR A 367 -2.42 -19.61 24.44
CA TYR A 367 -2.36 -18.50 23.50
C TYR A 367 -3.56 -17.56 23.68
N HIS A 368 -3.26 -16.29 23.95
CA HIS A 368 -4.23 -15.19 23.93
C HIS A 368 -3.70 -14.07 23.05
N LEU A 369 -4.49 -13.66 22.06
CA LEU A 369 -4.29 -12.43 21.29
C LEU A 369 -5.48 -11.52 21.56
N LYS A 370 -5.21 -10.27 21.91
CA LYS A 370 -6.20 -9.20 21.97
C LYS A 370 -5.59 -7.97 21.30
N THR A 371 -6.14 -7.58 20.16
CA THR A 371 -5.60 -6.51 19.31
C THR A 371 -6.68 -5.47 19.11
N ARG A 372 -6.37 -4.19 19.35
CA ARG A 372 -7.28 -3.07 19.05
C ARG A 372 -7.48 -2.98 17.54
N ILE A 373 -8.71 -2.73 17.11
CA ILE A 373 -9.06 -2.57 15.69
C ILE A 373 -9.40 -1.11 15.40
N ILE A 374 -8.85 -0.60 14.30
CA ILE A 374 -9.35 0.60 13.60
C ILE A 374 -9.58 0.20 12.14
N THR A 375 -10.62 0.75 11.52
CA THR A 375 -10.78 0.71 10.06
C THR A 375 -10.57 2.10 9.49
N CYS A 376 -9.95 2.23 8.32
CA CYS A 376 -9.81 3.54 7.67
C CYS A 376 -10.05 3.48 6.16
N PRO A 377 -10.34 4.62 5.52
CA PRO A 377 -10.37 4.71 4.06
C PRO A 377 -9.06 4.26 3.43
N HIS A 378 -9.10 3.89 2.15
CA HIS A 378 -7.93 3.40 1.43
C HIS A 378 -6.84 4.48 1.26
N PHE A 379 -5.58 4.14 1.57
CA PHE A 379 -4.44 5.07 1.47
C PHE A 379 -4.03 5.43 0.04
N SER A 380 -4.74 5.04 -1.03
CA SER A 380 -4.44 5.53 -2.40
C SER A 380 -5.13 6.85 -2.74
N TYR A 381 -6.21 7.23 -2.06
CA TYR A 381 -7.04 8.40 -2.41
C TYR A 381 -6.89 9.54 -1.39
N TRP A 382 -6.09 10.57 -1.69
CA TRP A 382 -5.72 11.63 -0.73
C TRP A 382 -6.94 12.37 -0.21
N GLN A 383 -7.93 12.58 -1.09
CA GLN A 383 -9.19 13.22 -0.77
C GLN A 383 -9.95 12.55 0.39
N ASN A 384 -9.72 11.25 0.63
CA ASN A 384 -10.36 10.55 1.75
C ASN A 384 -9.85 11.00 3.12
N PHE A 385 -8.71 11.69 3.18
CA PHE A 385 -8.05 12.12 4.41
C PHE A 385 -8.07 13.64 4.62
N VAL A 386 -8.53 14.40 3.62
CA VAL A 386 -8.85 15.82 3.79
C VAL A 386 -10.03 15.93 4.76
N PRO A 387 -10.03 16.87 5.72
CA PRO A 387 -11.19 17.12 6.58
C PRO A 387 -12.47 17.38 5.77
N HIS A 388 -13.55 16.67 6.09
CA HIS A 388 -14.82 16.81 5.38
C HIS A 388 -16.00 16.26 6.18
N SER A 389 -17.20 16.75 5.88
CA SER A 389 -18.46 16.16 6.31
C SER A 389 -19.04 15.27 5.23
N ARG A 390 -19.66 14.15 5.62
CA ARG A 390 -20.21 13.15 4.68
C ARG A 390 -21.70 12.96 4.88
N PHE A 391 -22.48 13.21 3.83
CA PHE A 391 -23.92 13.03 3.83
C PHE A 391 -24.32 11.92 2.87
N SER A 392 -25.29 11.08 3.26
CA SER A 392 -26.03 10.29 2.26
C SER A 392 -26.82 11.22 1.35
N ALA A 393 -27.24 10.75 0.17
CA ALA A 393 -28.10 11.50 -0.73
C ALA A 393 -29.36 12.05 -0.03
N ASP A 394 -30.03 11.21 0.77
CA ASP A 394 -31.21 11.60 1.52
C ASP A 394 -30.89 12.64 2.61
N ALA A 395 -29.82 12.44 3.38
CA ALA A 395 -29.43 13.37 4.44
C ALA A 395 -29.04 14.73 3.86
N TRP A 396 -28.36 14.74 2.71
CA TRP A 396 -28.03 15.98 2.01
C TRP A 396 -29.29 16.66 1.46
N GLN A 397 -30.23 15.91 0.90
CA GLN A 397 -31.48 16.50 0.40
C GLN A 397 -32.32 17.12 1.53
N VAL A 398 -32.37 16.48 2.70
CA VAL A 398 -32.98 17.06 3.91
C VAL A 398 -32.24 18.34 4.31
N PHE A 399 -30.90 18.30 4.36
CA PHE A 399 -30.10 19.49 4.68
C PHE A 399 -30.36 20.66 3.72
N LYS A 400 -30.41 20.40 2.41
CA LYS A 400 -30.72 21.42 1.40
C LYS A 400 -32.10 22.04 1.57
N ASN A 401 -33.10 21.23 1.93
CA ASN A 401 -34.47 21.69 2.11
C ASN A 401 -34.62 22.55 3.37
N GLU A 402 -33.95 22.18 4.46
CA GLU A 402 -34.04 22.89 5.75
C GLU A 402 -33.11 24.11 5.82
N PHE A 403 -31.96 24.05 5.14
CA PHE A 403 -30.89 25.06 5.20
C PHE A 403 -30.47 25.51 3.79
N SER A 404 -31.44 25.97 3.00
CA SER A 404 -31.21 26.36 1.60
C SER A 404 -30.18 27.48 1.44
N SER A 405 -30.23 28.53 2.28
CA SER A 405 -29.25 29.62 2.27
C SER A 405 -27.84 29.14 2.60
N ASP A 406 -27.70 28.22 3.56
CA ASP A 406 -26.39 27.66 3.94
C ASP A 406 -25.83 26.80 2.80
N THR A 407 -26.69 26.08 2.10
CA THR A 407 -26.33 25.27 0.92
C THR A 407 -25.80 26.14 -0.20
N GLU A 408 -26.47 27.24 -0.54
CA GLU A 408 -26.02 28.19 -1.58
C GLU A 408 -24.64 28.76 -1.26
N ILE A 409 -24.35 29.02 0.02
CA ILE A 409 -23.03 29.46 0.47
C ILE A 409 -21.99 28.36 0.28
N LEU A 410 -22.29 27.12 0.68
CA LEU A 410 -21.37 25.98 0.52
C LEU A 410 -21.06 25.70 -0.97
N GLU A 411 -22.06 25.80 -1.84
CA GLU A 411 -21.91 25.59 -3.28
C GLU A 411 -21.14 26.72 -3.95
N SER A 412 -21.45 27.99 -3.64
CA SER A 412 -20.72 29.15 -4.18
C SER A 412 -19.24 29.17 -3.76
N GLU A 413 -18.90 28.61 -2.59
CA GLU A 413 -17.54 28.41 -2.11
C GLU A 413 -16.85 27.15 -2.68
N ASN A 414 -17.52 26.40 -3.57
CA ASN A 414 -17.04 25.12 -4.12
C ASN A 414 -16.64 24.10 -3.05
N ARG A 415 -17.35 24.10 -1.90
CA ARG A 415 -17.08 23.19 -0.78
C ARG A 415 -17.75 21.83 -0.99
N VAL A 416 -18.85 21.80 -1.73
CA VAL A 416 -19.62 20.58 -2.04
C VAL A 416 -18.97 19.85 -3.21
N GLN A 417 -18.57 18.60 -2.98
CA GLN A 417 -18.06 17.73 -4.03
C GLN A 417 -19.23 17.02 -4.73
N PRO A 418 -19.10 16.71 -6.04
CA PRO A 418 -20.10 15.89 -6.72
C PRO A 418 -20.24 14.53 -6.02
N PRO A 419 -21.43 13.89 -6.09
CA PRO A 419 -21.66 12.58 -5.47
C PRO A 419 -20.58 11.58 -5.87
N GLY A 420 -19.95 10.99 -4.86
CA GLY A 420 -18.90 9.99 -5.04
C GLY A 420 -19.45 8.57 -5.19
N TYR A 421 -18.58 7.60 -4.93
CA TYR A 421 -18.97 6.20 -4.81
C TYR A 421 -20.01 6.03 -3.68
N ASN A 422 -21.10 5.30 -3.95
CA ASN A 422 -22.29 5.14 -3.09
C ASN A 422 -23.14 6.41 -2.86
N ASP A 423 -23.14 7.35 -3.81
CA ASP A 423 -23.97 8.57 -3.76
C ASP A 423 -23.74 9.44 -2.51
N VAL A 424 -22.56 9.34 -1.91
CA VAL A 424 -22.17 10.16 -0.77
C VAL A 424 -21.76 11.54 -1.25
N ILE A 425 -22.34 12.58 -0.64
CA ILE A 425 -21.95 13.97 -0.83
C ILE A 425 -20.94 14.35 0.25
N ALA A 426 -19.74 14.71 -0.19
CA ALA A 426 -18.69 15.21 0.69
C ALA A 426 -18.67 16.74 0.66
N VAL A 427 -18.67 17.36 1.83
CA VAL A 427 -18.56 18.81 1.99
C VAL A 427 -17.23 19.10 2.69
N ARG A 428 -16.31 19.80 2.00
CA ARG A 428 -15.01 20.16 2.58
C ARG A 428 -15.22 21.15 3.72
N ILE A 429 -14.80 20.78 4.92
CA ILE A 429 -14.85 21.60 6.14
C ILE A 429 -13.53 21.37 6.84
N ASP A 430 -12.77 22.43 7.15
CA ASP A 430 -11.41 22.30 7.65
C ASP A 430 -11.36 22.01 9.16
N GLY A 431 -12.47 22.19 9.88
CA GLY A 431 -12.63 21.89 11.30
C GLY A 431 -13.54 22.88 12.02
N GLN A 432 -13.45 22.93 13.37
CA GLN A 432 -14.27 23.85 14.19
C GLN A 432 -14.00 25.34 13.94
N ASP A 433 -12.81 25.64 13.42
CA ASP A 433 -12.31 26.99 13.17
C ASP A 433 -12.36 27.37 11.67
N ASP A 434 -13.09 26.60 10.85
CA ASP A 434 -13.29 26.93 9.43
C ASP A 434 -14.04 28.27 9.30
N GLU A 435 -13.51 29.18 8.49
CA GLU A 435 -14.06 30.52 8.27
C GLU A 435 -15.52 30.50 7.78
N ILE A 436 -15.94 29.44 7.08
CA ILE A 436 -17.31 29.30 6.59
C ILE A 436 -18.34 29.23 7.71
N ARG A 437 -17.92 28.84 8.93
CA ARG A 437 -18.77 28.78 10.12
C ARG A 437 -19.47 30.10 10.40
N HIS A 438 -18.83 31.24 10.13
CA HIS A 438 -19.40 32.57 10.39
C HIS A 438 -20.38 33.02 9.31
N ARG A 439 -20.50 32.27 8.21
CA ARG A 439 -21.33 32.61 7.06
C ARG A 439 -22.58 31.75 6.95
N ILE A 440 -22.63 30.62 7.64
CA ILE A 440 -23.79 29.74 7.67
C ILE A 440 -24.49 29.80 9.04
N SER A 441 -25.72 29.32 9.10
CA SER A 441 -26.47 29.28 10.36
C SER A 441 -25.81 28.37 11.41
N VAL A 442 -26.01 28.69 12.71
CA VAL A 442 -25.48 27.87 13.82
C VAL A 442 -26.05 26.45 13.79
N GLN A 443 -27.34 26.32 13.44
CA GLN A 443 -28.01 25.04 13.31
C GLN A 443 -27.43 24.23 12.15
N GLY A 444 -27.28 24.83 10.97
CA GLY A 444 -26.66 24.20 9.81
C GLY A 444 -25.23 23.75 10.10
N TRP A 445 -24.43 24.59 10.77
CA TRP A 445 -23.09 24.25 11.23
C TRP A 445 -23.08 23.02 12.15
N ASN A 446 -23.95 22.98 13.15
CA ASN A 446 -24.03 21.85 14.07
C ASN A 446 -24.38 20.53 13.35
N ILE A 447 -25.27 20.58 12.37
CA ILE A 447 -25.59 19.41 11.54
C ILE A 447 -24.37 18.99 10.72
N ILE A 448 -23.72 19.92 10.02
CA ILE A 448 -22.48 19.64 9.25
C ILE A 448 -21.42 18.98 10.14
N MET A 449 -21.21 19.50 11.34
CA MET A 449 -20.21 18.97 12.27
C MET A 449 -20.58 17.61 12.86
N ALA A 450 -21.88 17.26 12.94
CA ALA A 450 -22.30 15.92 13.35
C ALA A 450 -21.88 14.82 12.35
N TYR A 451 -21.73 15.19 11.07
CA TYR A 451 -21.27 14.34 9.98
C TYR A 451 -19.79 14.52 9.64
N HIS A 452 -19.01 15.22 10.48
CA HIS A 452 -17.65 15.62 10.17
C HIS A 452 -16.60 14.55 10.51
N PHE A 453 -15.59 14.42 9.64
CA PHE A 453 -14.49 13.47 9.76
C PHE A 453 -13.15 14.19 9.58
N ILE A 454 -12.22 13.93 10.50
CA ILE A 454 -10.80 14.32 10.39
C ILE A 454 -9.97 13.03 10.50
N PRO A 455 -9.84 12.24 9.43
CA PRO A 455 -9.39 10.86 9.54
C PRO A 455 -8.00 10.69 10.18
N PHE A 456 -7.04 11.55 9.86
CA PHE A 456 -5.70 11.49 10.48
C PHE A 456 -5.77 11.71 11.99
N GLU A 457 -6.52 12.73 12.44
CA GLU A 457 -6.66 13.05 13.86
C GLU A 457 -7.42 11.94 14.61
N MET A 458 -8.49 11.39 14.02
CA MET A 458 -9.25 10.29 14.60
C MET A 458 -8.37 9.07 14.86
N MET A 459 -7.50 8.71 13.91
CA MET A 459 -6.55 7.60 14.07
C MET A 459 -5.46 7.92 15.11
N ALA A 460 -4.90 9.13 15.07
CA ALA A 460 -3.85 9.56 16.00
C ALA A 460 -4.35 9.63 17.46
N LYS A 461 -5.60 10.04 17.67
CA LYS A 461 -6.25 10.03 18.99
C LYS A 461 -6.26 8.64 19.60
N VAL A 462 -6.58 7.60 18.82
CA VAL A 462 -6.56 6.22 19.32
C VAL A 462 -5.15 5.81 19.73
N LEU A 463 -4.11 6.16 18.96
CA LEU A 463 -2.72 5.89 19.36
C LEU A 463 -2.37 6.59 20.67
N ALA A 464 -2.73 7.86 20.81
CA ALA A 464 -2.50 8.65 22.03
C ALA A 464 -3.23 8.06 23.25
N GLU A 465 -4.47 7.60 23.07
CA GLU A 465 -5.24 6.91 24.12
C GLU A 465 -4.60 5.58 24.52
N MET A 466 -4.21 4.75 23.54
CA MET A 466 -3.53 3.48 23.81
C MET A 466 -2.20 3.69 24.53
N PHE A 467 -1.44 4.73 24.15
CA PHE A 467 -0.19 5.10 24.83
C PHE A 467 -0.45 5.51 26.29
N ARG A 468 -1.41 6.41 26.54
CA ARG A 468 -1.78 6.83 27.90
C ARG A 468 -2.32 5.69 28.77
N LYS A 469 -2.92 4.67 28.15
CA LYS A 469 -3.38 3.44 28.82
C LYS A 469 -2.27 2.39 29.02
N GLY A 470 -1.04 2.65 28.57
CA GLY A 470 0.08 1.71 28.64
C GLY A 470 0.00 0.52 27.68
N GLN A 471 -0.92 0.57 26.71
CA GLN A 471 -1.08 -0.47 25.68
C GLN A 471 -0.05 -0.30 24.55
N LEU A 472 0.34 0.95 24.26
CA LEU A 472 1.53 1.27 23.49
C LEU A 472 2.59 1.81 24.45
N ASN A 473 3.82 1.34 24.32
CA ASN A 473 4.92 1.74 25.19
C ASN A 473 6.05 2.31 24.34
N TYR A 474 6.73 3.33 24.84
CA TYR A 474 7.89 3.92 24.19
C TYR A 474 9.17 3.33 24.76
N ASP A 475 10.02 2.79 23.89
CA ASP A 475 11.36 2.31 24.25
C ASP A 475 12.38 3.39 23.92
N ARG A 476 12.88 4.07 24.95
CA ARG A 476 13.90 5.12 24.82
C ARG A 476 15.22 4.62 24.25
N SER A 477 15.55 3.34 24.45
CA SER A 477 16.83 2.80 23.98
C SER A 477 16.85 2.67 22.45
N SER A 478 15.74 2.24 21.87
CA SER A 478 15.58 2.18 20.42
C SER A 478 14.99 3.47 19.84
N ARG A 479 14.47 4.38 20.67
CA ARG A 479 13.72 5.59 20.25
C ARG A 479 12.49 5.28 19.39
N HIS A 480 11.93 4.08 19.57
CA HIS A 480 10.76 3.58 18.86
C HIS A 480 9.73 3.04 19.87
N LEU A 481 8.55 2.67 19.41
CA LEU A 481 7.60 1.95 20.26
C LEU A 481 8.15 0.56 20.64
N SER A 482 7.70 0.02 21.76
CA SER A 482 8.03 -1.33 22.18
C SER A 482 7.43 -2.33 21.20
N ARG A 483 8.23 -3.33 20.84
CA ARG A 483 7.81 -4.39 19.92
C ARG A 483 6.77 -5.31 20.55
N ALA A 484 5.81 -5.73 19.75
CA ALA A 484 4.76 -6.68 20.13
C ALA A 484 5.28 -7.95 20.80
N HIS A 485 4.42 -8.59 21.60
CA HIS A 485 4.77 -9.78 22.39
C HIS A 485 5.21 -10.99 21.54
N GLY A 486 6.01 -11.86 22.16
CA GLY A 486 6.46 -13.13 21.61
C GLY A 486 7.78 -13.06 20.83
N ALA A 487 8.30 -14.24 20.50
CA ALA A 487 9.57 -14.40 19.78
C ALA A 487 9.48 -13.95 18.31
N CYS A 488 10.64 -13.59 17.76
CA CYS A 488 10.84 -13.34 16.33
C CYS A 488 12.31 -13.65 15.97
N ARG A 489 12.52 -14.56 15.01
CA ARG A 489 13.83 -14.97 14.45
C ARG A 489 13.90 -14.61 12.98
N PHE A 490 13.18 -13.58 12.60
CA PHE A 490 13.10 -13.19 11.21
C PHE A 490 14.43 -12.60 10.72
N CYS A 491 15.01 -11.62 11.43
CA CYS A 491 16.29 -11.01 11.02
C CYS A 491 17.49 -11.96 11.17
N CYS A 492 17.45 -12.87 12.15
CA CYS A 492 18.55 -13.76 12.49
C CYS A 492 18.04 -15.17 12.79
N ASN A 493 18.47 -16.14 12.00
CA ASN A 493 18.14 -17.56 12.15
C ASN A 493 19.20 -18.46 11.48
N ASP A 494 18.93 -19.76 11.44
CA ASP A 494 19.88 -20.75 10.90
C ASP A 494 20.04 -20.67 9.37
N LEU A 495 19.14 -19.97 8.66
CA LEU A 495 19.18 -19.78 7.21
C LEU A 495 19.91 -18.49 6.83
N TRP A 496 19.75 -17.41 7.60
CA TRP A 496 20.46 -16.15 7.37
C TRP A 496 20.68 -15.33 8.64
N GLN A 497 21.65 -14.42 8.58
CA GLN A 497 22.07 -13.57 9.69
C GLN A 497 22.31 -12.15 9.18
N PHE A 498 21.41 -11.21 9.48
CA PHE A 498 21.63 -9.82 9.12
C PHE A 498 22.85 -9.24 9.86
N PRO A 499 23.67 -8.39 9.21
CA PRO A 499 24.87 -7.81 9.83
C PRO A 499 24.60 -7.07 11.14
N GLU A 500 23.51 -6.30 11.18
CA GLU A 500 23.06 -5.48 12.32
C GLU A 500 22.32 -6.28 13.40
N LYS A 501 22.03 -7.56 13.13
CA LYS A 501 21.18 -8.44 13.92
C LYS A 501 19.76 -7.87 14.09
N CYS A 502 18.96 -8.43 15.02
CA CYS A 502 17.70 -7.79 15.41
C CYS A 502 17.99 -6.69 16.44
N PRO A 503 17.68 -5.41 16.16
CA PRO A 503 17.89 -4.34 17.14
C PRO A 503 17.04 -4.51 18.41
N TYR A 504 15.99 -5.35 18.36
CA TYR A 504 15.04 -5.58 19.44
C TYR A 504 15.22 -6.92 20.16
N GLN A 505 16.24 -7.72 19.81
CA GLN A 505 16.63 -8.96 20.49
C GLN A 505 15.50 -10.00 20.68
N LYS A 506 14.52 -10.02 19.76
CA LYS A 506 13.34 -10.91 19.85
C LYS A 506 13.67 -12.38 19.59
N GLU A 507 14.83 -12.67 19.02
CA GLU A 507 15.34 -14.00 18.72
C GLU A 507 15.64 -14.83 19.97
N LEU A 508 15.88 -14.15 21.09
CA LEU A 508 16.19 -14.73 22.40
C LEU A 508 14.95 -15.30 23.12
N ILE A 509 13.75 -14.94 22.68
CA ILE A 509 12.49 -15.41 23.27
C ILE A 509 12.15 -16.80 22.70
N ARG A 510 11.56 -17.68 23.51
CA ARG A 510 11.18 -19.03 23.09
C ARG A 510 9.89 -19.02 22.24
N TYR A 511 9.90 -19.78 21.15
CA TYR A 511 8.74 -19.94 20.27
C TYR A 511 7.63 -20.80 20.87
N PRO A 512 6.39 -20.30 20.92
CA PRO A 512 5.22 -21.14 21.13
C PRO A 512 4.96 -21.99 19.88
N LYS A 513 5.01 -23.32 20.00
CA LYS A 513 4.62 -24.25 18.91
C LYS A 513 3.11 -24.23 18.59
N ILE A 514 2.36 -23.29 19.16
CA ILE A 514 0.90 -23.26 19.11
C ILE A 514 0.35 -22.42 17.94
N PHE A 515 1.14 -21.52 17.35
CA PHE A 515 0.66 -20.58 16.32
C PHE A 515 -0.02 -21.27 15.13
N GLU A 516 0.55 -22.33 14.58
CA GLU A 516 -0.07 -23.10 13.48
C GLU A 516 -1.43 -23.70 13.90
N LYS A 517 -1.55 -24.14 15.16
CA LYS A 517 -2.81 -24.69 15.68
C LYS A 517 -3.86 -23.60 15.88
N VAL A 518 -3.45 -22.41 16.32
CA VAL A 518 -4.34 -21.24 16.42
C VAL A 518 -4.81 -20.83 15.03
N ALA A 519 -3.90 -20.73 14.06
CA ALA A 519 -4.23 -20.35 12.69
C ALA A 519 -5.22 -21.34 12.07
N LYS A 520 -4.95 -22.64 12.22
CA LYS A 520 -5.88 -23.69 11.79
C LYS A 520 -7.25 -23.57 12.47
N LYS A 521 -7.30 -23.31 13.79
CA LYS A 521 -8.57 -23.11 14.50
C LYS A 521 -9.38 -21.95 13.92
N VAL A 522 -8.74 -20.82 13.60
CA VAL A 522 -9.40 -19.66 13.00
C VAL A 522 -9.97 -20.02 11.62
N LEU A 523 -9.16 -20.66 10.77
CA LEU A 523 -9.59 -21.11 9.44
C LEU A 523 -10.76 -22.11 9.51
N ASP A 524 -10.69 -23.09 10.42
CA ASP A 524 -11.72 -24.10 10.61
C ASP A 524 -13.04 -23.49 11.15
N SER A 525 -12.99 -22.41 11.93
CA SER A 525 -14.22 -21.73 12.39
C SER A 525 -14.95 -20.98 11.28
N CYS A 526 -14.24 -20.35 10.35
CA CYS A 526 -14.86 -19.67 9.21
C CYS A 526 -15.57 -20.65 8.27
N ARG A 527 -15.00 -21.85 8.07
CA ARG A 527 -15.60 -22.89 7.22
C ARG A 527 -16.89 -23.50 7.78
N LYS A 528 -17.17 -23.33 9.07
CA LYS A 528 -18.41 -23.82 9.70
C LYS A 528 -19.56 -22.82 9.62
N THR A 529 -19.26 -21.56 9.30
CA THR A 529 -20.23 -20.47 9.20
C THR A 529 -20.65 -20.16 7.76
N LYS A 530 -19.97 -20.76 6.77
CA LYS A 530 -20.40 -20.82 5.36
C LYS A 530 -21.08 -22.17 5.14
#